data_AF-A8TA38-F1
#
_entry.id   AF-A8TA38-F1
#
_cell.length_a   1.000
_cell.length_b   1.000
_cell.length_c   1.000
_cell.angle_alpha   90.00
_cell.angle_beta   90.00
_cell.angle_gamma   90.00
#
_symmetry.space_group_name_H-M   'P 1'
#
loop_
_entity.id
_entity.type
_entity.pdbx_description
1 polymer ?
#
loop_
_entity_poly.entity_id
_entity_poly.type
_entity_poly.pdbx_seq_one_letter_code
_entity_poly.pdbx_strand_id
1 'polypeptide(L)'
;MKSVLGLVTLLAASLAHAGDAITFPTQPAAEASGAIVFPVVKQPIVLINGYEVEGGVLRSRTYDCGNDISDLNLSAQLVWEGVTPKVLVVSDDMIRCRSLTNSPFELDINGVLDQLPNYEQYRVEIANRVNFHR
;
A
#
# COMPACT_ATOMS: atom_id res chain seq x y z
N MET A 1 -45.52 14.70 36.58
CA MET A 1 -44.40 13.75 36.32
C MET A 1 -44.64 13.11 34.96
N LYS A 2 -43.54 12.73 34.30
CA LYS A 2 -43.34 12.53 32.86
C LYS A 2 -44.25 11.47 32.20
N SER A 3 -44.69 11.78 30.98
CA SER A 3 -45.35 10.91 30.02
C SER A 3 -44.46 9.72 29.62
N VAL A 4 -45.01 8.52 29.57
CA VAL A 4 -44.37 7.34 28.97
C VAL A 4 -44.95 7.14 27.57
N LEU A 5 -44.24 7.62 26.55
CA LEU A 5 -44.46 7.20 25.17
C LEU A 5 -43.78 5.83 24.98
N GLY A 6 -44.58 4.77 24.87
CA GLY A 6 -44.13 3.45 24.44
C GLY A 6 -44.23 3.34 22.92
N LEU A 7 -43.09 3.44 22.25
CA LEU A 7 -42.90 3.27 20.81
C LEU A 7 -42.71 1.78 20.48
N VAL A 8 -43.69 1.13 19.85
CA VAL A 8 -43.47 -0.14 19.13
C VAL A 8 -44.40 -0.17 17.92
N THR A 9 -43.91 0.25 16.75
CA THR A 9 -44.52 -0.10 15.47
C THR A 9 -43.67 -1.18 14.81
N LEU A 10 -44.29 -2.35 14.65
CA LEU A 10 -43.70 -3.57 14.12
C LEU A 10 -43.25 -3.41 12.66
N LEU A 11 -42.14 -4.09 12.36
CA LEU A 11 -41.57 -4.31 11.03
C LEU A 11 -42.64 -4.72 10.00
N ALA A 12 -42.84 -3.89 8.98
CA ALA A 12 -43.39 -4.33 7.72
C ALA A 12 -42.27 -5.00 6.91
N ALA A 13 -42.07 -6.30 7.09
CA ALA A 13 -41.28 -7.10 6.15
C ALA A 13 -42.11 -7.28 4.88
N SER A 14 -41.79 -6.52 3.83
CA SER A 14 -42.32 -6.77 2.49
C SER A 14 -41.76 -8.10 1.98
N LEU A 15 -42.65 -9.09 1.87
CA LEU A 15 -42.38 -10.35 1.18
C LEU A 15 -42.23 -10.04 -0.33
N ALA A 16 -41.00 -9.86 -0.80
CA ALA A 16 -40.72 -9.86 -2.24
C ALA A 16 -40.80 -11.32 -2.72
N HIS A 17 -41.79 -11.60 -3.57
CA HIS A 17 -41.98 -12.91 -4.19
C HIS A 17 -40.97 -13.06 -5.33
N ALA A 18 -39.91 -13.87 -5.14
CA ALA A 18 -38.97 -14.23 -6.20
C ALA A 18 -39.54 -15.42 -6.99
N GLY A 19 -40.34 -15.11 -8.01
CA GLY A 19 -40.98 -16.09 -8.90
C GLY A 19 -40.28 -16.29 -10.25
N ASP A 20 -39.16 -15.62 -10.52
CA ASP A 20 -38.47 -15.72 -11.79
C ASP A 20 -37.17 -16.51 -11.65
N ALA A 21 -37.05 -17.59 -12.42
CA ALA A 21 -35.84 -18.37 -12.54
C ALA A 21 -34.71 -17.47 -13.06
N ILE A 22 -33.65 -17.30 -12.25
CA ILE A 22 -32.44 -16.59 -12.65
C ILE A 22 -31.73 -17.44 -13.72
N THR A 23 -31.97 -17.13 -14.99
CA THR A 23 -31.18 -17.68 -16.09
C THR A 23 -29.95 -16.79 -16.30
N PHE A 24 -28.77 -17.33 -15.99
CA PHE A 24 -27.51 -16.70 -16.35
C PHE A 24 -27.32 -16.82 -17.87
N PRO A 25 -27.01 -15.73 -18.60
CA PRO A 25 -26.60 -15.86 -19.99
C PRO A 25 -25.33 -16.71 -20.04
N THR A 26 -25.35 -17.78 -20.83
CA THR A 26 -24.14 -18.56 -21.12
C THR A 26 -23.20 -17.68 -21.92
N GLN A 27 -22.28 -17.03 -21.23
CA GLN A 27 -21.19 -16.30 -21.88
C GLN A 27 -20.25 -17.35 -22.50
N PRO A 28 -19.87 -17.22 -23.78
CA PRO A 28 -18.82 -18.07 -24.33
C PRO A 28 -17.57 -17.90 -23.46
N ALA A 29 -16.93 -19.01 -23.10
CA ALA A 29 -15.69 -18.99 -22.34
C ALA A 29 -14.70 -18.10 -23.11
N ALA A 30 -14.43 -16.91 -22.58
CA ALA A 30 -13.35 -16.09 -23.08
C ALA A 30 -12.07 -16.86 -22.76
N GLU A 31 -11.46 -17.48 -23.77
CA GLU A 31 -10.09 -17.96 -23.66
C GLU A 31 -9.22 -16.73 -23.37
N ALA A 32 -8.84 -16.56 -22.10
CA ALA A 32 -7.94 -15.53 -21.67
C ALA A 32 -6.55 -15.83 -22.26
N SER A 33 -6.31 -15.39 -23.48
CA SER A 33 -5.00 -15.43 -24.15
C SER A 33 -4.04 -14.36 -23.60
N GLY A 34 -4.11 -14.10 -22.29
CA GLY A 34 -3.16 -13.24 -21.59
C GLY A 34 -2.21 -14.12 -20.78
N ALA A 35 -0.91 -13.88 -20.88
CA ALA A 35 0.04 -14.51 -19.97
C ALA A 35 -0.38 -14.21 -18.52
N ILE A 36 -0.47 -15.25 -17.69
CA ILE A 36 -0.72 -15.10 -16.25
C ILE A 36 0.54 -14.49 -15.65
N VAL A 37 0.53 -13.17 -15.43
CA VAL A 37 1.59 -12.48 -14.70
C VAL A 37 1.27 -12.60 -13.22
N PHE A 38 2.07 -13.40 -12.51
CA PHE A 38 1.98 -13.44 -11.05
C PHE A 38 2.52 -12.12 -10.49
N PRO A 39 1.80 -11.48 -9.55
CA PRO A 39 2.29 -10.27 -8.91
C PRO A 39 3.61 -10.56 -8.20
N VAL A 40 4.66 -9.83 -8.55
CA VAL A 40 5.93 -9.89 -7.85
C VAL A 40 5.72 -9.28 -6.47
N VAL A 41 5.89 -10.09 -5.42
CA VAL A 41 5.74 -9.62 -4.03
C VAL A 41 6.89 -8.67 -3.72
N LYS A 42 6.60 -7.38 -3.64
CA LYS A 42 7.56 -6.37 -3.16
C LYS A 42 7.69 -6.45 -1.64
N GLN A 43 8.92 -6.27 -1.14
CA GLN A 43 9.24 -6.37 0.28
C GLN A 43 9.79 -5.03 0.81
N PRO A 44 9.55 -4.69 2.08
CA PRO A 44 10.11 -3.50 2.71
C PRO A 44 11.64 -3.51 2.71
N ILE A 45 12.24 -2.42 2.26
CA ILE A 45 13.70 -2.24 2.36
C ILE A 45 14.11 -1.78 3.77
N VAL A 46 15.37 -2.02 4.12
CA VAL A 46 16.00 -1.42 5.30
C VAL A 46 16.68 -0.12 4.91
N LEU A 47 16.48 0.94 5.68
CA LEU A 47 17.17 2.21 5.52
C LEU A 47 18.42 2.24 6.38
N ILE A 48 19.56 2.59 5.80
CA ILE A 48 20.86 2.62 6.47
C ILE A 48 21.20 4.08 6.80
N ASN A 49 21.53 4.34 8.07
CA ASN A 49 21.88 5.67 8.59
C ASN A 49 20.77 6.73 8.49
N GLY A 50 19.51 6.31 8.46
CA GLY A 50 18.36 7.21 8.42
C GLY A 50 17.96 7.65 7.01
N TYR A 51 17.21 8.74 6.92
CA TYR A 51 16.67 9.26 5.66
C TYR A 51 16.40 10.75 5.75
N GLU A 52 16.29 11.39 4.60
CA GLU A 52 15.88 12.78 4.42
C GLU A 52 14.73 12.85 3.42
N VAL A 53 13.75 13.72 3.66
CA VAL A 53 12.66 14.00 2.71
C VAL A 53 12.64 15.50 2.43
N GLU A 54 12.87 15.85 1.17
CA GLU A 54 12.88 17.24 0.70
C GLU A 54 12.13 17.33 -0.63
N GLY A 55 11.15 18.23 -0.74
CA GLY A 55 10.39 18.43 -1.99
C GLY A 55 9.67 17.17 -2.51
N GLY A 56 9.29 16.25 -1.63
CA GLY A 56 8.68 14.98 -2.01
C GLY A 56 9.67 13.95 -2.57
N VAL A 57 10.97 14.19 -2.44
CA VAL A 57 12.03 13.21 -2.76
C VAL A 57 12.59 12.66 -1.47
N LEU A 58 12.52 11.33 -1.32
CA LEU A 58 13.15 10.59 -0.24
C LEU A 58 14.58 10.23 -0.63
N ARG A 59 15.56 10.67 0.18
CA ARG A 59 16.97 10.29 0.05
C ARG A 59 17.39 9.42 1.21
N SER A 60 18.01 8.27 0.92
CA SER A 60 18.53 7.36 1.94
C SER A 60 19.57 6.41 1.35
N ARG A 61 19.97 5.40 2.12
CA ARG A 61 20.84 4.32 1.69
C ARG A 61 20.17 2.99 2.00
N THR A 62 20.36 1.98 1.16
CA THR A 62 19.99 0.60 1.47
C THR A 62 21.13 -0.36 1.20
N TYR A 63 20.98 -1.63 1.56
CA TYR A 63 21.97 -2.65 1.26
C TYR A 63 22.11 -2.83 -0.24
N ASP A 64 23.35 -2.97 -0.67
CA ASP A 64 23.68 -3.28 -2.05
C ASP A 64 23.31 -4.74 -2.36
N CYS A 65 22.76 -4.96 -3.55
CA CYS A 65 22.25 -6.25 -4.01
C CYS A 65 23.11 -6.85 -5.13
N GLY A 66 24.32 -6.31 -5.35
CA GLY A 66 25.29 -6.77 -6.35
C GLY A 66 25.09 -6.17 -7.75
N ASN A 67 24.04 -5.36 -7.91
CA ASN A 67 23.72 -4.55 -9.08
C ASN A 67 23.64 -3.09 -8.65
N ASP A 68 23.56 -2.16 -9.61
CA ASP A 68 23.32 -0.76 -9.24
C ASP A 68 21.99 -0.67 -8.49
N ILE A 69 21.92 0.17 -7.46
CA ILE A 69 20.70 0.39 -6.70
C ILE A 69 19.59 1.01 -7.56
N SER A 70 19.98 1.65 -8.68
CA SER A 70 19.07 2.08 -9.75
C SER A 70 18.38 0.90 -10.45
N ASP A 71 18.95 -0.30 -10.39
CA ASP A 71 18.35 -1.54 -10.91
C ASP A 71 17.36 -2.18 -9.92
N LEU A 72 17.33 -1.73 -8.65
CA LEU A 72 16.28 -2.12 -7.72
C LEU A 72 14.99 -1.39 -8.09
N ASN A 73 13.90 -2.14 -8.28
CA ASN A 73 12.58 -1.57 -8.59
C ASN A 73 11.93 -1.00 -7.32
N LEU A 74 12.54 0.05 -6.80
CA LEU A 74 12.08 0.78 -5.64
C LEU A 74 10.76 1.49 -5.95
N SER A 75 9.81 1.36 -5.05
CA SER A 75 8.55 2.08 -5.12
C SER A 75 8.06 2.43 -3.73
N ALA A 76 7.34 3.53 -3.62
CA ALA A 76 6.67 3.94 -2.40
C ALA A 76 5.22 3.48 -2.39
N GLN A 77 4.73 3.10 -1.21
CA GLN A 77 3.35 2.72 -0.97
C GLN A 77 2.81 3.48 0.23
N LEU A 78 1.52 3.84 0.19
CA LEU A 78 0.83 4.38 1.35
C LEU A 78 0.39 3.24 2.26
N VAL A 79 0.78 3.29 3.53
CA VAL A 79 0.34 2.35 4.57
C VAL A 79 -0.23 3.12 5.76
N TRP A 80 -1.04 2.46 6.57
CA TRP A 80 -1.70 3.08 7.72
C TRP A 80 -1.29 2.37 9.01
N GLU A 81 -0.76 3.13 9.96
CA GLU A 81 -0.54 2.67 11.33
C GLU A 81 -1.58 3.34 12.24
N GLY A 82 -2.67 2.62 12.50
CA GLY A 82 -3.85 3.21 13.12
C GLY A 82 -4.47 4.26 12.19
N VAL A 83 -4.49 5.52 12.63
CA VAL A 83 -5.01 6.67 11.85
C VAL A 83 -3.92 7.49 11.19
N THR A 84 -2.65 7.10 11.34
CA THR A 84 -1.52 7.85 10.81
C THR A 84 -1.07 7.27 9.47
N PRO A 85 -1.12 8.04 8.37
CA PRO A 85 -0.57 7.61 7.10
C PRO A 85 0.96 7.61 7.15
N LYS A 86 1.58 6.56 6.59
CA LYS A 86 3.02 6.42 6.47
C LYS A 86 3.41 6.00 5.06
N VAL A 87 4.61 6.37 4.65
CA VAL A 87 5.19 5.94 3.38
C VAL A 87 6.06 4.72 3.64
N LEU A 88 5.78 3.63 2.93
CA LEU A 88 6.59 2.41 2.96
C LEU A 88 7.31 2.25 1.63
N VAL A 89 8.64 2.23 1.68
CA VAL A 89 9.49 1.94 0.52
C VAL A 89 9.67 0.44 0.39
N VAL A 90 9.42 -0.07 -0.80
CA VAL A 90 9.53 -1.50 -1.10
C VAL A 90 10.34 -1.74 -2.37
N SER A 91 10.98 -2.90 -2.45
CA SER A 91 11.71 -3.38 -3.63
C SER A 91 11.23 -4.76 -4.02
N ASP A 92 11.40 -5.13 -5.28
CA ASP A 92 11.48 -6.55 -5.64
C ASP A 92 12.84 -7.13 -5.22
N ASP A 93 12.88 -8.46 -5.12
CA ASP A 93 14.11 -9.27 -5.05
C ASP A 93 15.13 -8.89 -3.93
N MET A 94 14.63 -8.62 -2.73
CA MET A 94 15.47 -8.31 -1.56
C MET A 94 16.36 -9.49 -1.09
N ILE A 95 16.12 -10.71 -1.58
CA ILE A 95 16.88 -11.91 -1.21
C ILE A 95 18.34 -11.83 -1.64
N ARG A 96 18.63 -11.06 -2.70
CA ARG A 96 19.99 -10.86 -3.24
C ARG A 96 20.78 -9.79 -2.50
N CYS A 97 20.13 -8.98 -1.68
CA CYS A 97 20.74 -7.93 -0.89
C CYS A 97 21.47 -8.53 0.32
N ARG A 98 22.60 -9.19 0.05
CA ARG A 98 23.47 -9.86 1.04
C ARG A 98 24.81 -9.16 1.23
N SER A 99 25.03 -8.05 0.55
CA SER A 99 26.29 -7.32 0.71
C SER A 99 26.30 -6.55 2.02
N LEU A 100 27.45 -6.52 2.69
CA LEU A 100 27.72 -5.58 3.79
C LEU A 100 27.97 -4.14 3.26
N THR A 101 27.99 -3.95 1.94
CA THR A 101 28.03 -2.63 1.31
C THR A 101 26.64 -2.01 1.23
N ASN A 102 26.59 -0.69 1.22
CA ASN A 102 25.36 0.07 1.10
C ASN A 102 25.49 1.13 0.02
N SER A 103 24.40 1.36 -0.70
CA SER A 103 24.33 2.28 -1.83
C SER A 103 23.27 3.35 -1.57
N PRO A 104 23.51 4.60 -2.00
CA PRO A 104 22.52 5.67 -1.86
C PRO A 104 21.41 5.54 -2.89
N PHE A 105 20.18 5.93 -2.55
CA PHE A 105 19.08 6.03 -3.51
C PHE A 105 18.27 7.30 -3.28
N GLU A 106 17.60 7.74 -4.35
CA GLU A 106 16.59 8.78 -4.33
C GLU A 106 15.28 8.20 -4.87
N LEU A 107 14.16 8.54 -4.24
CA LEU A 107 12.84 8.07 -4.64
C LEU A 107 11.84 9.22 -4.57
N ASP A 108 11.19 9.51 -5.70
CA ASP A 108 10.05 10.42 -5.73
C ASP A 108 8.85 9.75 -5.06
N ILE A 109 8.33 10.39 -4.01
CA ILE A 109 7.19 9.93 -3.23
C ILE A 109 5.97 10.84 -3.40
N ASN A 110 6.02 11.86 -4.27
CA ASN A 110 4.89 12.78 -4.48
C ASN A 110 3.62 12.04 -4.90
N GLY A 111 3.72 11.03 -5.78
CA GLY A 111 2.56 10.23 -6.17
C GLY A 111 1.86 9.49 -5.02
N VAL A 112 2.55 9.26 -3.90
CA VAL A 112 1.95 8.73 -2.66
C VAL A 112 1.41 9.84 -1.78
N LEU A 113 2.14 10.96 -1.69
CA LEU A 113 1.72 12.13 -0.92
C LEU A 113 0.44 12.76 -1.49
N ASP A 114 0.28 12.81 -2.81
CA ASP A 114 -0.90 13.35 -3.51
C ASP A 114 -2.18 12.56 -3.23
N GLN A 115 -2.06 11.33 -2.73
CA GLN A 115 -3.22 10.53 -2.31
C GLN A 115 -3.75 10.96 -0.94
N LEU A 116 -2.99 11.77 -0.19
CA LEU A 116 -3.39 12.29 1.10
C LEU A 116 -4.18 13.59 0.94
N PRO A 117 -5.39 13.68 1.54
CA PRO A 117 -6.28 14.82 1.34
C PRO A 117 -5.71 16.16 1.84
N ASN A 118 -4.72 16.14 2.72
CA ASN A 118 -4.04 17.33 3.26
C ASN A 118 -2.55 17.03 3.51
N TYR A 119 -1.80 16.62 2.48
CA TYR A 119 -0.40 16.19 2.63
C TYR A 119 0.50 17.19 3.37
N GLU A 120 0.27 18.50 3.25
CA GLU A 120 1.01 19.56 3.98
C GLU A 120 0.85 19.50 5.51
N GLN A 121 -0.26 18.93 5.99
CA GLN A 121 -0.54 18.78 7.42
C GLN A 121 0.08 17.51 8.00
N TYR A 122 0.43 16.54 7.16
CA TYR A 122 1.03 15.29 7.60
C TYR A 122 2.55 15.42 7.61
N ARG A 123 3.16 15.19 8.76
CA ARG A 123 4.59 14.91 8.80
C ARG A 123 4.82 13.63 7.99
N VAL A 124 5.70 13.69 6.99
CA VAL A 124 6.06 12.50 6.22
C VAL A 124 6.77 11.53 7.18
N GLU A 125 6.06 10.48 7.56
CA GLU A 125 6.59 9.39 8.37
C GLU A 125 6.91 8.21 7.47
N ILE A 126 8.15 7.72 7.55
CA ILE A 126 8.59 6.56 6.81
C ILE A 126 8.44 5.32 7.69
N ALA A 127 7.74 4.31 7.18
CA ALA A 127 7.46 3.07 7.91
C ALA A 127 8.62 2.06 7.88
N ASN A 128 9.61 2.28 7.01
CA ASN A 128 10.76 1.39 6.90
C ASN A 128 11.61 1.37 8.18
N ARG A 129 12.17 0.19 8.47
CA ARG A 129 13.13 0.06 9.57
C ARG A 129 14.41 0.82 9.24
N VAL A 130 14.94 1.52 10.24
CA VAL A 130 16.25 2.18 10.15
C VAL A 130 17.28 1.36 10.92
N ASN A 131 18.39 1.03 10.27
CA ASN A 131 19.54 0.40 10.90
C ASN A 131 20.69 1.42 11.02
N PHE A 132 21.12 1.68 12.25
CA PHE A 132 22.26 2.55 12.58
C PHE A 132 23.54 1.75 12.84
N HIS A 133 23.49 0.42 12.83
CA HIS A 133 24.64 -0.45 13.04
C HIS A 133 25.29 -0.82 11.70
N ARG A 134 26.60 -0.57 11.63
CA ARG A 134 27.47 -0.91 10.50
C ARG A 134 28.14 -2.27 10.73
#